data_AF-T1A6A7-F1
#
_entry.id   AF-T1A6A7-F1
#
_cell.length_a   1.000
_cell.length_b   1.000
_cell.length_c   1.000
_cell.angle_alpha   90.00
_cell.angle_beta   90.00
_cell.angle_gamma   90.00
#
_symmetry.space_group_name_H-M   'P 1'
#
loop_
_entity.id
_entity.type
_entity.pdbx_description
1 polymer ?
#
loop_
_entity_poly.entity_id
_entity_poly.type
_entity_poly.pdbx_seq_one_letter_code
_entity_poly.pdbx_strand_id
1 'polypeptide(L)'
;MLGIPRNALVGTVPETVYATFQMTFAIITPALIVGAFAERMRFAALLLFTALWFTVVYLPIAHMVWGGPGAFLADHGVLDFAGGTVVHINAGIAGLVACLMIGPRRGWPHTPMPPHNLTYTVVGAALLWVGWFGFNAGSEVAADGIAGMAMLVT
;
A
#
# COMPACT_ATOMS: atom_id res chain seq x y z
N MET A 1 -16.24 -15.50 8.70
CA MET A 1 -15.77 -14.58 9.76
C MET A 1 -16.35 -15.03 11.11
N LEU A 2 -15.88 -16.16 11.63
CA LEU A 2 -16.27 -16.65 12.96
C LEU A 2 -15.30 -16.03 13.98
N GLY A 3 -15.76 -15.08 14.81
CA GLY A 3 -14.99 -14.69 16.01
C GLY A 3 -14.95 -13.21 16.40
N ILE A 4 -15.32 -12.25 15.54
CA ILE A 4 -15.31 -10.83 15.91
C ILE A 4 -16.70 -10.44 16.47
N PRO A 5 -16.84 -10.17 17.79
CA PRO A 5 -18.12 -9.73 18.32
C PRO A 5 -18.45 -8.31 17.82
N ARG A 6 -19.75 -7.99 17.69
CA ARG A 6 -20.22 -6.72 17.10
C ARG A 6 -19.74 -5.46 17.84
N ASN A 7 -19.38 -5.61 19.11
CA ASN A 7 -18.88 -4.56 19.99
C ASN A 7 -17.35 -4.59 20.16
N ALA A 8 -16.63 -5.41 19.38
CA ALA A 8 -15.17 -5.38 19.39
C ALA A 8 -14.67 -4.04 18.87
N LEU A 9 -13.64 -3.50 19.54
CA LEU A 9 -13.06 -2.20 19.23
C LEU A 9 -11.54 -2.33 19.08
N VAL A 10 -10.99 -1.53 18.17
CA VAL A 10 -9.57 -1.19 18.11
C VAL A 10 -9.47 0.30 18.39
N GLY A 11 -8.91 0.66 19.55
CA GLY A 11 -8.99 2.04 20.04
C GLY A 11 -10.45 2.47 20.23
N THR A 12 -10.92 3.44 19.45
CA THR A 12 -12.27 4.00 19.52
C THR A 12 -13.19 3.57 18.36
N VAL A 13 -12.71 2.75 17.41
CA VAL A 13 -13.48 2.32 16.24
C VAL A 13 -13.82 0.83 16.28
N PRO A 14 -14.93 0.40 15.64
CA PRO A 14 -15.24 -1.03 15.49
C PRO A 14 -14.11 -1.81 14.81
N GLU A 15 -13.79 -2.99 15.33
CA GLU A 15 -12.72 -3.84 14.79
C GLU A 15 -12.96 -4.18 13.30
N THR A 16 -14.22 -4.35 12.90
CA THR A 16 -14.58 -4.58 11.50
C THR A 16 -14.23 -3.40 10.60
N VAL A 17 -14.38 -2.16 11.09
CA VAL A 17 -14.00 -0.94 10.37
C VAL A 17 -12.48 -0.87 10.26
N TYR A 18 -11.75 -1.09 11.36
CA TYR A 18 -10.29 -1.12 11.36
C TYR A 18 -9.74 -2.18 10.40
N ALA A 19 -10.29 -3.40 10.41
CA ALA A 19 -9.91 -4.46 9.49
C ALA A 19 -10.15 -4.07 8.03
N THR A 20 -11.31 -3.47 7.71
CA THR A 20 -11.59 -2.98 6.35
C THR A 20 -10.67 -1.85 5.93
N PHE A 21 -10.33 -0.94 6.85
CA PHE A 21 -9.37 0.13 6.60
C PHE A 21 -7.99 -0.45 6.27
N GLN A 22 -7.45 -1.34 7.10
CA GLN A 22 -6.17 -2.02 6.83
C GLN A 22 -6.16 -2.80 5.51
N MET A 23 -7.30 -3.43 5.13
CA MET A 23 -7.40 -4.09 3.83
C MET A 23 -7.20 -3.13 2.64
N THR A 24 -7.56 -1.84 2.77
CA THR A 24 -7.32 -0.88 1.69
C THR A 24 -5.82 -0.66 1.42
N PHE A 25 -4.99 -0.61 2.47
CA PHE A 25 -3.53 -0.53 2.37
C PHE A 25 -2.98 -1.80 1.72
N ALA A 26 -3.49 -2.96 2.15
CA ALA A 26 -3.12 -4.25 1.58
C ALA A 26 -3.45 -4.37 0.09
N ILE A 27 -4.54 -3.74 -0.38
CA ILE A 27 -4.95 -3.75 -1.79
C ILE A 27 -4.10 -2.80 -2.63
N ILE A 28 -3.86 -1.57 -2.17
CA ILE A 28 -3.14 -0.57 -2.98
C ILE A 28 -1.65 -0.92 -3.13
N THR A 29 -1.03 -1.52 -2.11
CA THR A 29 0.41 -1.80 -2.12
C THR A 29 0.88 -2.67 -3.30
N PRO A 30 0.29 -3.86 -3.55
CA PRO A 30 0.67 -4.64 -4.73
C PRO A 30 0.25 -3.98 -6.04
N ALA A 31 -0.81 -3.18 -6.06
CA ALA A 31 -1.21 -2.44 -7.26
C ALA A 31 -0.13 -1.42 -7.69
N LEU A 32 0.56 -0.78 -6.73
CA LEU A 32 1.72 0.07 -7.01
C LEU A 32 2.88 -0.70 -7.63
N ILE A 33 3.11 -1.95 -7.20
CA ILE A 33 4.17 -2.81 -7.74
C ILE A 33 3.93 -3.15 -9.21
N VAL A 34 2.67 -3.40 -9.60
CA VAL A 34 2.31 -3.77 -10.99
C VAL A 34 2.75 -2.71 -11.99
N GLY A 35 2.75 -1.44 -11.61
CA GLY A 35 3.22 -0.35 -12.48
C GLY A 35 4.66 -0.54 -12.97
N ALA A 36 5.52 -1.17 -12.18
CA ALA A 36 6.95 -1.34 -12.51
C ALA A 36 7.18 -2.31 -13.69
N PHE A 37 6.31 -3.31 -13.87
CA PHE A 37 6.46 -4.35 -14.90
C PHE A 37 5.21 -4.55 -15.75
N ALA A 38 4.32 -3.54 -15.77
CA ALA A 38 3.16 -3.52 -16.65
C ALA A 38 3.58 -3.93 -18.09
N GLU A 39 2.74 -4.78 -18.70
CA GLU A 39 2.89 -5.31 -20.07
C GLU A 39 4.05 -6.30 -20.29
N ARG A 40 4.75 -6.71 -19.23
CA ARG A 40 5.92 -7.61 -19.33
C ARG A 40 5.79 -8.92 -18.54
N MET A 41 4.71 -9.10 -17.79
CA MET A 41 4.52 -10.28 -16.96
C MET A 41 3.25 -11.04 -17.35
N ARG A 42 3.31 -12.37 -17.38
CA ARG A 42 2.12 -13.22 -17.58
C ARG A 42 1.16 -12.99 -16.42
N PHE A 43 -0.14 -12.91 -16.70
CA PHE A 43 -1.15 -12.68 -15.67
C PHE A 43 -1.12 -13.73 -14.55
N ALA A 44 -0.92 -15.00 -14.87
CA ALA A 44 -0.78 -16.05 -13.85
C ALA A 44 0.44 -15.84 -12.94
N ALA A 45 1.56 -15.36 -13.49
CA ALA A 45 2.73 -15.03 -12.69
C ALA A 45 2.47 -13.80 -11.79
N LEU A 46 1.68 -12.82 -12.26
CA LEU A 46 1.22 -11.69 -11.45
C LEU A 46 0.40 -12.14 -10.25
N LEU A 47 -0.60 -13.00 -10.44
CA LEU A 47 -1.42 -13.48 -9.33
C LEU A 47 -0.57 -14.24 -8.29
N LEU A 48 0.32 -15.11 -8.75
CA LEU A 48 1.21 -15.86 -7.87
C LEU A 48 2.18 -14.94 -7.12
N PHE A 49 2.82 -14.00 -7.83
CA PHE A 49 3.71 -13.02 -7.25
C PHE A 49 3.00 -12.21 -6.16
N THR A 50 1.83 -11.64 -6.47
CA THR A 50 1.06 -10.83 -5.52
C THR A 50 0.66 -11.65 -4.30
N ALA A 51 0.18 -12.89 -4.46
CA ALA A 51 -0.21 -13.74 -3.34
C ALA A 51 0.97 -14.09 -2.44
N LEU A 52 2.10 -14.49 -3.02
CA LEU A 52 3.32 -14.80 -2.27
C LEU A 52 3.86 -13.57 -1.58
N TRP A 53 4.04 -12.47 -2.32
CA TRP A 53 4.58 -11.21 -1.81
C TRP A 53 3.71 -10.63 -0.70
N PHE A 54 2.39 -10.64 -0.85
CA PHE A 54 1.47 -10.22 0.20
C PHE A 54 1.69 -11.05 1.48
N THR A 55 1.80 -12.36 1.34
CA THR A 55 1.91 -13.28 2.49
C THR A 55 3.26 -13.18 3.19
N VAL A 56 4.37 -13.13 2.44
CA VAL A 56 5.72 -13.26 3.00
C VAL A 56 6.47 -11.95 3.16
N VAL A 57 5.97 -10.86 2.56
CA VAL A 57 6.59 -9.53 2.62
C VAL A 57 5.65 -8.51 3.26
N TYR A 58 4.46 -8.31 2.70
CA TYR A 58 3.53 -7.29 3.20
C TYR A 58 3.07 -7.59 4.63
N LEU A 59 2.53 -8.79 4.89
CA LEU A 59 2.02 -9.14 6.23
C LEU A 59 3.11 -9.04 7.32
N PRO A 60 4.33 -9.57 7.13
CA PRO A 60 5.40 -9.39 8.13
C PRO A 60 5.77 -7.93 8.35
N ILE A 61 5.93 -7.13 7.30
CA ILE A 61 6.31 -5.71 7.46
C ILE A 61 5.19 -4.92 8.14
N ALA A 62 3.93 -5.12 7.73
CA ALA A 62 2.78 -4.50 8.37
C ALA A 62 2.70 -4.88 9.85
N HIS A 63 2.94 -6.15 10.19
CA HIS A 63 2.98 -6.57 11.60
C HIS A 63 4.17 -5.96 12.36
N MET A 64 5.35 -5.88 11.75
CA MET A 64 6.54 -5.29 12.39
C MET A 64 6.34 -3.81 12.75
N VAL A 65 5.59 -3.07 11.93
CA VAL A 65 5.41 -1.62 12.07
C VAL A 65 4.12 -1.25 12.83
N TRP A 66 3.02 -1.96 12.56
CA TRP A 66 1.69 -1.64 13.10
C TRP A 66 1.10 -2.73 14.00
N GLY A 67 1.86 -3.78 14.33
CA GLY A 67 1.37 -4.90 15.13
C GLY A 67 1.12 -4.59 16.61
N GLY A 68 1.47 -3.39 17.08
CA GLY A 68 1.36 -3.02 18.50
C GLY A 68 2.49 -3.59 19.36
N PRO A 69 2.29 -3.71 20.69
CA PRO A 69 3.33 -4.21 21.60
C PRO A 69 3.85 -5.60 21.20
N GLY A 70 5.17 -5.75 21.10
CA GLY A 70 5.82 -6.98 20.65
C GLY A 70 6.13 -7.00 19.14
N ALA A 71 5.73 -5.95 18.41
CA ALA A 71 6.09 -5.79 17.00
C ALA A 71 7.51 -5.24 16.87
N PHE A 72 8.33 -5.91 16.07
CA PHE A 72 9.77 -5.64 16.00
C PHE A 72 10.13 -4.17 15.73
N LEU A 73 9.62 -3.55 14.66
CA LEU A 73 10.01 -2.18 14.31
C LEU A 73 9.32 -1.13 15.21
N ALA A 74 8.07 -1.37 15.59
CA ALA A 74 7.36 -0.50 16.54
C ALA A 74 8.09 -0.44 17.89
N ASP A 75 8.54 -1.58 18.41
CA ASP A 75 9.27 -1.67 19.68
C ASP A 75 10.66 -0.99 19.61
N HIS A 76 11.23 -0.84 18.42
CA HIS A 76 12.48 -0.08 18.19
C HIS A 76 12.24 1.41 17.92
N GLY A 77 11.01 1.91 18.09
CA GLY A 77 10.68 3.33 17.97
C GLY A 77 10.56 3.83 16.52
N VAL A 78 10.36 2.94 15.55
CA VAL A 78 10.08 3.35 14.17
C VAL A 78 8.70 4.01 14.13
N LEU A 79 8.68 5.26 13.67
CA LEU A 79 7.45 6.02 13.47
C LEU A 79 7.06 5.99 12.00
N ASP A 80 5.96 5.32 11.71
CA ASP A 80 5.39 5.27 10.37
C ASP A 80 3.87 5.43 10.44
N PHE A 81 3.45 6.68 10.26
CA PHE A 81 2.07 7.12 10.48
C PHE A 81 1.09 6.49 9.49
N ALA A 82 1.40 6.51 8.19
CA ALA A 82 0.50 6.06 7.12
C ALA A 82 1.17 5.09 6.13
N GLY A 83 2.32 4.50 6.46
CA GLY A 83 2.88 3.40 5.67
C GLY A 83 3.93 3.83 4.66
N GLY A 84 4.75 4.82 5.02
CA GLY A 84 6.00 5.14 4.32
C GLY A 84 6.86 3.89 4.12
N THR A 85 7.00 3.08 5.17
CA THR A 85 7.70 1.80 5.11
C THR A 85 6.80 0.68 4.61
N VAL A 86 5.61 0.50 5.20
CA VAL A 86 4.72 -0.64 4.95
C VAL A 86 4.20 -0.69 3.50
N VAL A 87 3.91 0.48 2.92
CA VAL A 87 3.34 0.61 1.57
C VAL A 87 4.40 1.09 0.60
N HIS A 88 4.97 2.28 0.79
CA HIS A 88 5.70 2.96 -0.28
C HIS A 88 7.10 2.40 -0.52
N ILE A 89 7.94 2.31 0.52
CA ILE A 89 9.28 1.70 0.41
C ILE A 89 9.13 0.23 0.03
N ASN A 90 8.21 -0.49 0.67
CA ASN A 90 7.97 -1.90 0.40
C ASN A 90 7.61 -2.16 -1.07
N ALA A 91 6.60 -1.45 -1.59
CA ALA A 91 6.22 -1.56 -3.01
C ALA A 91 7.31 -1.05 -3.96
N GLY A 92 8.00 0.02 -3.60
CA GLY A 92 9.08 0.60 -4.41
C GLY A 92 10.24 -0.37 -4.61
N ILE A 93 10.72 -1.00 -3.53
CA ILE A 93 11.78 -2.01 -3.59
C ILE A 93 11.30 -3.26 -4.34
N ALA A 94 10.08 -3.73 -4.06
CA ALA A 94 9.53 -4.89 -4.76
C ALA A 94 9.39 -4.64 -6.27
N GLY A 95 8.92 -3.45 -6.67
CA GLY A 95 8.81 -3.03 -8.06
C GLY A 95 10.16 -2.91 -8.75
N LEU A 96 11.16 -2.34 -8.06
CA LEU A 96 12.54 -2.25 -8.55
C LEU A 96 13.15 -3.64 -8.77
N VAL A 97 13.08 -4.52 -7.77
CA VAL A 97 13.61 -5.88 -7.89
C VAL A 97 12.88 -6.64 -9.00
N ALA A 98 11.55 -6.54 -9.07
CA ALA A 98 10.78 -7.20 -10.12
C ALA A 98 11.16 -6.69 -11.53
N CYS A 99 11.34 -5.38 -11.72
CA CYS A 99 11.69 -4.85 -13.03
C CYS A 99 13.12 -5.21 -13.46
N LEU A 100 14.07 -5.33 -12.51
CA LEU A 100 15.41 -5.84 -12.76
C LEU A 100 15.40 -7.33 -13.14
N MET A 101 14.62 -8.14 -12.44
CA MET A 101 14.52 -9.60 -12.68
C MET A 101 13.80 -9.94 -13.99
N ILE A 102 12.76 -9.19 -14.36
CA ILE A 102 12.01 -9.38 -15.61
C ILE A 102 12.80 -8.86 -16.82
N GLY A 103 13.60 -7.80 -16.62
CA GLY A 103 14.40 -7.18 -17.66
C GLY A 103 13.69 -6.05 -18.44
N PRO A 104 14.43 -5.40 -19.35
CA PRO A 104 13.96 -4.22 -20.07
C PRO A 104 12.84 -4.56 -21.07
N ARG A 105 11.98 -3.57 -21.35
CA ARG A 105 11.01 -3.65 -22.44
C ARG A 105 11.74 -3.80 -23.77
N ARG A 106 11.15 -4.54 -24.72
CA ARG A 106 11.64 -4.58 -26.09
C ARG A 106 11.67 -3.16 -26.67
N GLY A 107 12.81 -2.75 -27.22
CA GLY A 107 13.02 -1.40 -27.76
C GLY A 107 13.58 -0.38 -26.75
N TRP A 108 13.65 -0.68 -25.45
CA TRP A 108 14.34 0.19 -24.50
C TRP A 108 15.86 0.13 -24.72
N PRO A 109 16.63 1.25 -24.67
CA PRO A 109 16.18 2.64 -24.49
C PRO A 109 15.94 3.42 -25.81
N HIS A 110 16.02 2.75 -26.96
CA HIS A 110 16.10 3.41 -28.27
C HIS A 110 14.73 3.77 -28.89
N THR A 111 13.65 3.11 -28.50
CA THR A 111 12.30 3.35 -29.00
C THR A 111 11.53 4.22 -28.01
N PRO A 112 11.02 5.40 -28.41
CA PRO A 112 10.14 6.21 -27.56
C PRO A 112 8.89 5.43 -27.14
N MET A 113 8.53 5.50 -25.86
CA MET A 113 7.37 4.84 -25.27
C MET A 113 6.44 5.89 -24.61
N PRO A 114 5.75 6.75 -25.39
CA PRO A 114 4.88 7.78 -24.83
C PRO A 114 3.64 7.15 -24.14
N PRO A 115 3.04 7.83 -23.15
CA PRO A 115 1.79 7.38 -22.53
C PRO A 115 0.68 7.21 -23.57
N HIS A 116 -0.07 6.11 -23.49
CA HIS A 116 -1.16 5.84 -24.43
C HIS A 116 -2.34 6.81 -24.29
N ASN A 117 -2.60 7.31 -23.07
CA ASN A 117 -3.67 8.26 -22.78
C ASN A 117 -3.36 9.06 -21.50
N LEU A 118 -2.96 10.32 -21.67
CA LEU A 118 -2.65 11.22 -20.56
C LEU A 118 -3.89 11.59 -19.74
N THR A 119 -5.07 11.66 -20.35
CA THR A 119 -6.32 11.96 -19.63
C THR A 119 -6.61 10.90 -18.57
N TYR A 120 -6.44 9.61 -18.89
CA TYR A 120 -6.60 8.55 -17.89
C TYR A 120 -5.54 8.59 -16.80
N THR A 121 -4.30 8.96 -17.12
CA THR A 121 -3.27 9.17 -16.11
C THR A 121 -3.67 10.27 -15.13
N VAL A 122 -4.19 11.40 -15.61
CA VAL A 122 -4.65 12.51 -14.76
C VAL A 122 -5.86 12.10 -13.92
N VAL A 123 -6.84 11.38 -14.49
CA VAL A 123 -7.99 10.85 -13.74
C VAL A 123 -7.52 9.93 -12.61
N GLY A 124 -6.60 9.00 -12.90
CA GLY A 124 -6.03 8.11 -11.89
C GLY A 124 -5.29 8.87 -10.80
N ALA A 125 -4.46 9.86 -11.17
CA ALA A 125 -3.75 10.71 -10.21
C ALA A 125 -4.71 11.51 -9.31
N ALA A 126 -5.80 12.04 -9.85
CA ALA A 126 -6.81 12.77 -9.08
C ALA A 126 -7.55 11.85 -8.09
N LEU A 127 -7.91 10.63 -8.50
CA LEU A 127 -8.54 9.65 -7.62
C LEU A 127 -7.59 9.20 -6.49
N LEU A 128 -6.30 9.00 -6.82
CA LEU A 128 -5.27 8.70 -5.83
C LEU A 128 -5.13 9.85 -4.83
N TRP A 129 -5.08 11.09 -5.30
CA TRP A 129 -4.93 12.26 -4.43
C TRP A 129 -6.12 12.42 -3.47
N VAL A 130 -7.35 12.35 -3.98
CA VAL A 130 -8.55 12.43 -3.13
C VAL A 130 -8.59 11.26 -2.14
N GLY A 131 -8.28 10.05 -2.59
CA GLY A 131 -8.19 8.87 -1.71
C GLY A 131 -7.08 8.99 -0.66
N TRP A 132 -6.00 9.73 -0.96
CA TRP A 132 -4.85 9.89 -0.07
C TRP A 132 -5.19 10.65 1.22
N PHE A 133 -6.19 11.53 1.20
CA PHE A 133 -6.69 12.14 2.44
C PHE A 133 -7.24 11.08 3.40
N GLY A 134 -7.99 10.10 2.90
CA GLY A 134 -8.48 8.98 3.71
C GLY A 134 -7.34 8.07 4.17
N PHE A 135 -6.32 7.87 3.34
CA PHE A 135 -5.13 7.09 3.65
C PHE A 135 -4.32 7.73 4.78
N ASN A 136 -4.03 9.04 4.69
CA ASN A 136 -3.25 9.75 5.70
C ASN A 136 -4.08 10.07 6.94
N ALA A 137 -5.14 10.88 6.82
CA ALA A 137 -5.91 11.33 7.97
C ALA A 137 -6.61 10.17 8.71
N GLY A 138 -7.07 9.15 7.96
CA GLY A 138 -7.68 7.96 8.55
C GLY A 138 -6.71 7.08 9.32
N SER A 139 -5.39 7.20 9.09
CA SER A 139 -4.38 6.38 9.79
C SER A 139 -4.28 6.67 11.28
N GLU A 140 -4.80 7.82 11.74
CA GLU A 140 -4.94 8.11 13.17
C GLU A 140 -6.07 7.30 13.84
N VAL A 141 -7.02 6.79 13.05
CA VAL A 141 -8.17 6.02 13.57
C VAL A 141 -9.07 6.86 14.52
N ALA A 142 -9.01 8.18 14.40
CA ALA A 142 -9.87 9.13 15.11
C ALA A 142 -10.16 10.37 14.26
N ALA A 143 -11.15 11.17 14.67
CA ALA A 143 -11.50 12.43 14.01
C ALA A 143 -11.21 13.61 14.97
N ASP A 144 -9.96 14.07 14.98
CA ASP A 144 -9.48 15.11 15.89
C ASP A 144 -8.38 15.99 15.26
N GLY A 145 -7.62 16.71 16.10
CA GLY A 145 -6.55 17.59 15.65
C GLY A 145 -5.39 16.90 14.94
N ILE A 146 -5.10 15.63 15.26
CA ILE A 146 -4.03 14.86 14.59
C ILE A 146 -4.49 14.49 13.18
N ALA A 147 -5.71 13.95 13.05
CA ALA A 147 -6.30 13.67 11.74
C ALA A 147 -6.43 14.94 10.89
N GLY A 148 -6.83 16.06 11.51
CA GLY A 148 -6.90 17.37 10.85
C GLY A 148 -5.54 17.88 10.36
N MET A 149 -4.48 17.71 11.16
CA MET A 149 -3.13 18.07 10.75
C MET A 149 -2.62 17.17 9.63
N ALA A 150 -2.82 15.86 9.75
CA ALA A 150 -2.47 14.89 8.70
C ALA A 150 -3.16 15.22 7.38
N MET A 151 -4.43 15.60 7.42
CA MET A 151 -5.17 16.04 6.23
C MET A 151 -4.58 17.32 5.63
N LEU A 152 -4.20 18.31 6.46
CA LEU A 152 -3.64 19.58 6.00
C LEU A 152 -2.28 19.42 5.30
N VAL A 153 -1.45 18.49 5.75
CA VAL A 153 -0.09 18.26 5.23
C VAL A 153 -0.01 17.17 4.14
N THR A 154 -1.15 16.61 3.75
CA THR A 154 -1.26 15.63 2.64
C THR A 154 -1.24 16.34 1.28
#